data_AF-Q0BGE7-F1
#
_entry.id   AF-Q0BGE7-F1
#
_cell.length_a   1.000
_cell.length_b   1.000
_cell.length_c   1.000
_cell.angle_alpha   90.00
_cell.angle_beta   90.00
_cell.angle_gamma   90.00
#
_symmetry.space_group_name_H-M   'P 1'
#
loop_
_entity.id
_entity.type
_entity.pdbx_description
1 polymer ?
#
loop_
_entity_poly.entity_id
_entity_poly.type
_entity_poly.pdbx_seq_one_letter_code
_entity_poly.pdbx_strand_id
1 'polypeptide(L)'
;MPYIIQNVQGPAPLSVGERIWGDATEIDFGAMTSCIALVEQTPGKPTSVRAIHLSIVSADGTLVYDPASNVAGQVGAIMQPTGNLRACLGRIEVWQAEEPQQLRDFFAGLMQSLDMTTWVPLSDGNLRVRFNGGVIQYRQGTGAWIDV
;
A
#
# COMPACT_ATOMS: atom_id res chain seq x y z
N MET A 1 -1.92 7.72 19.96
CA MET A 1 -3.20 7.57 19.23
C MET A 1 -3.11 6.24 18.51
N PRO A 2 -4.09 5.33 18.64
CA PRO A 2 -3.99 4.01 18.02
C PRO A 2 -3.89 4.17 16.50
N TYR A 3 -2.95 3.43 15.90
CA TYR A 3 -2.82 3.35 14.46
C TYR A 3 -3.95 2.44 13.94
N ILE A 4 -5.00 2.99 13.36
CA ILE A 4 -6.19 2.23 12.92
C ILE A 4 -6.37 2.42 11.42
N ILE A 5 -6.43 1.31 10.68
CA ILE A 5 -6.70 1.32 9.24
C ILE A 5 -8.22 1.31 9.01
N GLN A 6 -8.73 2.27 8.25
CA GLN A 6 -10.16 2.45 8.02
C GLN A 6 -10.56 2.11 6.58
N ASN A 7 -11.76 1.56 6.39
CA ASN A 7 -12.30 1.29 5.06
C ASN A 7 -12.94 2.55 4.48
N VAL A 8 -12.62 2.91 3.23
CA VAL A 8 -13.33 3.92 2.44
C VAL A 8 -14.04 3.26 1.26
N GLN A 9 -15.27 3.73 1.03
CA GLN A 9 -16.18 3.25 0.00
C GLN A 9 -16.59 4.41 -0.91
N GLY A 10 -16.91 4.12 -2.17
CA GLY A 10 -17.31 5.14 -3.14
C GLY A 10 -17.34 4.63 -4.58
N PRO A 11 -17.71 5.49 -5.55
CA PRO A 11 -17.62 5.17 -6.96
C PRO A 11 -16.15 5.03 -7.39
N ALA A 12 -15.89 4.24 -8.43
CA ALA A 12 -14.58 4.17 -9.05
C ALA A 12 -14.37 5.34 -10.04
N PRO A 13 -13.15 5.92 -10.15
CA PRO A 13 -11.98 5.61 -9.33
C PRO A 13 -12.14 6.06 -7.88
N LEU A 14 -11.68 5.22 -6.93
CA LEU A 14 -11.85 5.44 -5.50
C LEU A 14 -10.64 6.18 -4.91
N SER A 15 -10.85 7.34 -4.27
CA SER A 15 -9.78 8.06 -3.59
C SER A 15 -9.45 7.48 -2.20
N VAL A 16 -8.18 7.15 -1.94
CA VAL A 16 -7.71 6.55 -0.67
C VAL A 16 -6.56 7.38 -0.08
N GLY A 17 -6.70 7.81 1.18
CA GLY A 17 -5.70 8.60 1.92
C GLY A 17 -4.96 7.78 2.98
N GLU A 18 -4.06 8.41 3.74
CA GLU A 18 -3.26 7.71 4.76
C GLU A 18 -4.11 6.92 5.77
N ARG A 19 -3.67 5.68 6.06
CA ARG A 19 -4.33 4.74 6.98
C ARG A 19 -5.75 4.37 6.54
N ILE A 20 -6.00 4.46 5.25
CA ILE A 20 -7.28 4.06 4.65
C ILE A 20 -7.02 2.93 3.66
N TRP A 21 -8.02 2.07 3.50
CA TRP A 21 -8.07 1.05 2.47
C TRP A 21 -9.38 1.08 1.70
N GLY A 22 -9.41 0.48 0.51
CA GLY A 22 -10.62 0.33 -0.28
C GLY A 22 -10.49 -0.70 -1.39
N ASP A 23 -11.64 -1.03 -2.00
CA ASP A 23 -11.74 -1.91 -3.18
C ASP A 23 -12.36 -1.11 -4.33
N ALA A 24 -11.73 -1.11 -5.51
CA ALA A 24 -12.30 -0.50 -6.72
C ALA A 24 -11.68 -1.04 -8.00
N THR A 25 -12.27 -0.74 -9.16
CA THR A 25 -11.68 -1.06 -10.47
C THR A 25 -10.43 -0.21 -10.76
N GLU A 26 -10.38 1.02 -10.25
CA GLU A 26 -9.22 1.91 -10.20
C GLU A 26 -9.23 2.63 -8.84
N ILE A 27 -8.08 2.73 -8.18
CA ILE A 27 -7.87 3.46 -6.92
C ILE A 27 -6.91 4.61 -7.19
N ASP A 28 -7.27 5.81 -6.71
CA ASP A 28 -6.45 7.01 -6.71
C ASP A 28 -5.95 7.25 -5.28
N PHE A 29 -4.64 7.18 -5.06
CA PHE A 29 -4.06 7.44 -3.75
C PHE A 29 -3.91 8.94 -3.44
N GLY A 30 -4.27 9.81 -4.40
CA GLY A 30 -3.87 11.20 -4.36
C GLY A 30 -2.35 11.32 -4.41
N ALA A 31 -1.83 12.38 -3.79
CA ALA A 31 -0.40 12.60 -3.68
C ALA A 31 0.22 11.63 -2.65
N MET A 32 1.19 10.84 -3.11
CA MET A 32 2.05 10.03 -2.27
C MET A 32 3.27 10.87 -1.86
N THR A 33 3.52 10.96 -0.55
CA THR A 33 4.70 11.60 0.03
C THR A 33 5.23 10.73 1.16
N SER A 34 6.35 10.05 0.94
CA SER A 34 6.99 9.17 1.95
C SER A 34 6.06 8.08 2.53
N CYS A 35 5.20 7.49 1.69
CA CYS A 35 4.23 6.45 2.04
C CYS A 35 4.23 5.30 1.03
N ILE A 36 3.61 4.19 1.42
CA ILE A 36 3.48 2.99 0.59
C ILE A 36 2.01 2.69 0.29
N ALA A 37 1.78 2.14 -0.88
CA ALA A 37 0.52 1.54 -1.30
C ALA A 37 0.72 0.04 -1.35
N LEU A 38 0.05 -0.68 -0.45
CA LEU A 38 -0.06 -2.14 -0.53
C LEU A 38 -1.24 -2.44 -1.45
N VAL A 39 -1.05 -3.28 -2.46
CA VAL A 39 -2.07 -3.60 -3.46
C VAL A 39 -2.18 -5.11 -3.65
N GLU A 40 -3.42 -5.60 -3.79
CA GLU A 40 -3.69 -6.96 -4.22
C GLU A 40 -4.93 -7.01 -5.13
N GLN A 41 -5.11 -8.11 -5.88
CA GLN A 41 -6.42 -8.36 -6.48
C GLN A 41 -7.46 -8.54 -5.38
N THR A 42 -8.60 -7.83 -5.45
CA THR A 42 -9.66 -8.00 -4.45
C THR A 42 -10.16 -9.45 -4.46
N PRO A 43 -10.16 -10.16 -3.32
CA PRO A 43 -10.66 -11.53 -3.24
C PRO A 43 -12.11 -11.64 -3.73
N GLY A 44 -12.36 -12.54 -4.67
CA GLY A 44 -13.69 -12.78 -5.24
C GLY A 44 -14.19 -11.70 -6.22
N LYS A 45 -13.40 -10.65 -6.51
CA LYS A 45 -13.75 -9.60 -7.49
C LYS A 45 -12.66 -9.47 -8.56
N PRO A 46 -12.76 -10.22 -9.67
CA PRO A 46 -11.65 -10.37 -10.62
C PRO A 46 -11.27 -9.08 -11.37
N THR A 47 -12.09 -8.04 -11.32
CA THR A 47 -11.87 -6.75 -11.98
C THR A 47 -11.52 -5.62 -11.01
N SER A 48 -11.32 -5.93 -9.73
CA SER A 48 -11.05 -4.93 -8.69
C SER A 48 -9.69 -5.16 -8.04
N VAL A 49 -9.04 -4.06 -7.68
CA VAL A 49 -7.91 -4.04 -6.75
C VAL A 49 -8.40 -3.66 -5.36
N ARG A 50 -7.80 -4.30 -4.37
CA ARG A 50 -7.81 -3.90 -2.98
C ARG A 50 -6.53 -3.16 -2.70
N ALA A 51 -6.61 -2.02 -2.04
CA ALA A 51 -5.40 -1.33 -1.67
C ALA A 51 -5.46 -0.61 -0.33
N ILE A 52 -4.31 -0.51 0.32
CA ILE A 52 -4.09 0.19 1.59
C ILE A 52 -3.03 1.26 1.36
N HIS A 53 -3.34 2.50 1.71
CA HIS A 53 -2.36 3.57 1.76
C HIS A 53 -1.80 3.63 3.18
N LEU A 54 -0.54 3.27 3.34
CA LEU A 54 0.09 3.11 4.65
C LEU A 54 1.30 4.03 4.77
N SER A 55 1.31 4.84 5.82
CA SER A 55 2.50 5.58 6.26
C SER A 55 2.96 5.02 7.60
N ILE A 56 4.16 4.43 7.63
CA ILE A 56 4.72 3.80 8.84
C ILE A 56 5.77 4.69 9.53
N VAL A 57 6.14 5.80 8.88
CA VAL A 57 7.05 6.85 9.38
C VAL A 57 6.50 8.22 9.04
N SER A 58 6.75 9.20 9.90
CA SER A 58 6.46 10.60 9.60
C SER A 58 7.58 11.18 8.74
N ALA A 59 7.36 12.37 8.20
CA ALA A 59 8.34 13.10 7.39
C ALA A 59 9.66 13.41 8.13
N ASP A 60 9.71 13.27 9.45
CA ASP A 60 10.90 13.45 10.28
C ASP A 60 11.56 12.12 10.71
N GLY A 61 11.13 10.98 10.15
CA GLY A 61 11.66 9.65 10.44
C GLY A 61 11.10 9.02 11.72
N THR A 62 10.21 9.69 12.44
CA THR A 62 9.59 9.11 13.64
C THR A 62 8.68 7.95 13.26
N LEU A 63 8.82 6.83 13.98
CA LEU A 63 7.89 5.71 13.88
C LEU A 63 6.46 6.17 14.19
N VAL A 64 5.58 6.06 13.21
CA VAL A 64 4.17 6.45 13.37
C VAL A 64 3.34 5.32 13.99
N TYR A 65 3.89 4.10 14.03
CA TYR A 65 3.21 2.95 14.63
C TYR A 65 3.55 2.80 16.13
N ASP A 66 2.51 2.56 16.92
CA ASP A 66 2.60 2.07 18.30
C ASP A 66 2.55 0.53 18.25
N PRO A 67 3.49 -0.21 18.89
CA PRO A 67 3.44 -1.67 18.96
C PRO A 67 2.09 -2.25 19.40
N ALA A 68 1.35 -1.54 20.27
CA ALA A 68 0.00 -1.93 20.68
C ALA A 68 -1.03 -1.89 19.54
N SER A 69 -0.72 -1.20 18.43
CA SER A 69 -1.62 -1.06 17.30
C SER A 69 -1.62 -2.28 16.36
N ASN A 70 -0.64 -3.20 16.46
CA ASN A 70 -0.61 -4.42 15.64
C ASN A 70 -0.88 -4.18 14.13
N VAL A 71 -0.11 -3.27 13.51
CA VAL A 71 -0.30 -2.88 12.10
C VAL A 71 -0.26 -4.08 11.17
N ALA A 72 0.71 -5.00 11.36
CA ALA A 72 0.81 -6.22 10.57
C ALA A 72 -0.46 -7.09 10.68
N GLY A 73 -1.02 -7.25 11.88
CA GLY A 73 -2.27 -7.98 12.07
C GLY A 73 -3.48 -7.30 11.43
N GLN A 74 -3.56 -5.97 11.46
CA GLN A 74 -4.62 -5.22 10.76
C GLN A 74 -4.52 -5.40 9.24
N VAL A 75 -3.31 -5.24 8.68
CA VAL A 75 -3.08 -5.43 7.24
C VAL A 75 -3.36 -6.88 6.84
N GLY A 76 -2.90 -7.87 7.61
CA GLY A 76 -3.16 -9.29 7.33
C GLY A 76 -4.64 -9.68 7.41
N ALA A 77 -5.44 -8.98 8.22
CA ALA A 77 -6.89 -9.17 8.25
C ALA A 77 -7.61 -8.58 7.02
N ILE A 78 -7.05 -7.52 6.43
CA ILE A 78 -7.58 -6.84 5.23
C ILE A 78 -7.12 -7.55 3.96
N MET A 79 -5.82 -7.82 3.85
CA MET A 79 -5.14 -8.48 2.74
C MET A 79 -4.95 -9.96 3.07
N GLN A 80 -5.94 -10.78 2.76
CA GLN A 80 -5.95 -12.19 3.16
C GLN A 80 -4.93 -13.02 2.38
N PRO A 81 -4.21 -13.97 3.01
CA PRO A 81 -3.13 -14.76 2.38
C PRO A 81 -3.49 -15.50 1.07
N THR A 82 -4.77 -15.62 0.76
CA THR A 82 -5.31 -16.25 -0.45
C THR A 82 -5.53 -15.27 -1.61
N GLY A 83 -5.22 -13.97 -1.43
CA GLY A 83 -5.28 -12.95 -2.47
C GLY A 83 -4.21 -13.16 -3.53
N ASN A 84 -4.62 -13.22 -4.80
CA ASN A 84 -3.69 -13.30 -5.92
C ASN A 84 -3.00 -11.96 -6.16
N LEU A 85 -1.73 -12.02 -6.54
CA LEU A 85 -0.91 -10.90 -7.02
C LEU A 85 -0.80 -9.75 -6.02
N ARG A 86 0.36 -9.64 -5.37
CA ARG A 86 0.61 -8.63 -4.34
C ARG A 86 1.78 -7.76 -4.73
N ALA A 87 1.59 -6.45 -4.61
CA ALA A 87 2.69 -5.52 -4.75
C ALA A 87 2.68 -4.40 -3.72
N CYS A 88 3.88 -3.90 -3.45
CA CYS A 88 4.11 -2.74 -2.62
C CYS A 88 4.66 -1.64 -3.54
N LEU A 89 3.96 -0.52 -3.63
CA LEU A 89 4.31 0.60 -4.51
C LEU A 89 4.52 1.85 -3.67
N GLY A 90 5.41 2.75 -4.08
CA GLY A 90 5.51 4.09 -3.48
C GLY A 90 6.93 4.47 -3.14
N ARG A 91 7.09 5.31 -2.12
CA ARG A 91 8.40 5.76 -1.65
C ARG A 91 8.37 5.76 -0.14
N ILE A 92 9.27 5.02 0.48
CA ILE A 92 9.57 5.21 1.89
C ILE A 92 11.08 5.10 2.07
N GLU A 93 11.64 6.02 2.85
CA GLU A 93 13.09 6.11 3.10
C GLU A 93 13.64 4.80 3.68
N VAL A 94 12.80 4.04 4.39
CA VAL A 94 13.11 2.70 4.92
C VAL A 94 13.57 1.69 3.86
N TRP A 95 13.21 1.88 2.58
CA TRP A 95 13.68 1.03 1.48
C TRP A 95 15.13 1.30 1.08
N GLN A 96 15.64 2.49 1.35
CA GLN A 96 16.94 2.96 0.85
C GLN A 96 18.08 2.78 1.86
N ALA A 97 17.84 2.00 2.92
CA ALA A 97 18.81 1.47 3.90
C ALA A 97 19.40 2.46 4.92
N GLU A 98 19.10 3.76 4.86
CA GLU A 98 19.62 4.78 5.79
C GLU A 98 18.81 4.91 7.09
N GLU A 99 17.68 4.20 7.21
CA GLU A 99 16.82 4.22 8.39
C GLU A 99 17.29 3.31 9.54
N PRO A 100 16.89 3.61 10.80
CA PRO A 100 17.13 2.75 11.95
C PRO A 100 16.78 1.27 11.71
N GLN A 101 17.60 0.36 12.24
CA GLN A 101 17.41 -1.10 12.02
C GLN A 101 16.00 -1.58 12.41
N GLN A 102 15.44 -1.06 13.51
CA GLN A 102 14.10 -1.41 13.97
C GLN A 102 13.00 -1.08 12.93
N LEU A 103 13.15 0.05 12.24
CA LEU A 103 12.23 0.49 11.18
C LEU A 103 12.30 -0.44 9.98
N ARG A 104 13.52 -0.80 9.59
CA ARG A 104 13.78 -1.75 8.50
C ARG A 104 13.26 -3.15 8.81
N ASP A 105 13.49 -3.64 10.03
CA ASP A 105 13.00 -4.94 10.48
C ASP A 105 11.47 -4.99 10.51
N PHE A 106 10.83 -3.91 10.96
CA PHE A 106 9.38 -3.81 10.94
C PHE A 106 8.83 -3.85 9.51
N PHE A 107 9.39 -3.06 8.59
CA PHE A 107 8.96 -3.06 7.20
C PHE A 107 9.18 -4.44 6.56
N ALA A 108 10.36 -5.05 6.75
CA ALA A 108 10.67 -6.39 6.23
C ALA A 108 9.72 -7.45 6.78
N GLY A 109 9.44 -7.41 8.09
CA GLY A 109 8.48 -8.31 8.73
C GLY A 109 7.05 -8.14 8.21
N LEU A 110 6.61 -6.90 7.96
CA LEU A 110 5.32 -6.62 7.34
C LEU A 110 5.25 -7.23 5.94
N MET A 111 6.23 -6.97 5.08
CA MET A 111 6.26 -7.50 3.72
C MET A 111 6.29 -9.03 3.70
N GLN A 112 7.10 -9.64 4.57
CA GLN A 112 7.17 -11.09 4.71
C GLN A 112 5.84 -11.69 5.19
N SER A 113 5.17 -11.07 6.17
CA SER A 113 3.88 -11.56 6.69
C SER A 113 2.76 -11.56 5.65
N LEU A 114 2.91 -10.74 4.61
CA LEU A 114 1.96 -10.57 3.52
C LEU A 114 2.43 -11.27 2.23
N ASP A 115 3.47 -12.08 2.27
CA ASP A 115 4.05 -12.70 1.07
C ASP A 115 4.27 -11.69 -0.07
N MET A 116 4.66 -10.47 0.32
CA MET A 116 4.79 -9.33 -0.57
C MET A 116 6.18 -9.38 -1.20
N THR A 117 6.28 -9.96 -2.38
CA THR A 117 7.56 -10.19 -3.07
C THR A 117 7.90 -9.13 -4.11
N THR A 118 6.91 -8.36 -4.57
CA THR A 118 7.11 -7.32 -5.59
C THR A 118 7.06 -5.93 -4.98
N TRP A 119 8.20 -5.22 -4.97
CA TRP A 119 8.32 -3.86 -4.46
C TRP A 119 8.75 -2.92 -5.58
N VAL A 120 7.94 -1.92 -5.88
CA VAL A 120 8.20 -0.95 -6.94
C VAL A 120 8.52 0.42 -6.33
N PRO A 121 9.78 0.87 -6.37
CA PRO A 121 10.16 2.20 -5.91
C PRO A 121 9.66 3.26 -6.90
N LEU A 122 8.92 4.24 -6.38
CA LEU A 122 8.37 5.36 -7.11
C LEU A 122 8.91 6.68 -6.54
N SER A 123 8.82 7.75 -7.33
CA SER A 123 9.04 9.10 -6.79
C SER A 123 7.74 9.64 -6.16
N ASP A 124 7.84 10.77 -5.47
CA ASP A 124 6.65 11.43 -4.91
C ASP A 124 5.71 11.90 -6.03
N GLY A 125 4.42 11.98 -5.72
CA GLY A 125 3.41 12.43 -6.65
C GLY A 125 2.18 11.53 -6.68
N ASN A 126 1.32 11.74 -7.68
CA ASN A 126 0.04 11.06 -7.70
C ASN A 126 0.19 9.61 -8.15
N LEU A 127 -0.27 8.67 -7.32
CA LEU A 127 -0.28 7.24 -7.65
C LEU A 127 -1.71 6.78 -7.93
N ARG A 128 -1.89 6.09 -9.05
CA ARG A 128 -3.11 5.33 -9.32
C ARG A 128 -2.79 3.88 -9.58
N VAL A 129 -3.72 3.02 -9.21
CA VAL A 129 -3.62 1.57 -9.41
C VAL A 129 -4.92 1.01 -9.93
N ARG A 130 -4.85 -0.02 -10.76
CA ARG A 130 -6.03 -0.72 -11.28
C ARG A 130 -5.71 -2.19 -11.54
N PHE A 131 -6.75 -2.99 -11.69
CA PHE A 131 -6.63 -4.36 -12.16
C PHE A 131 -7.10 -4.43 -13.61
N ASN A 132 -6.24 -4.85 -14.52
CA ASN A 132 -6.56 -4.88 -15.94
C ASN A 132 -5.90 -6.09 -16.61
N GLY A 133 -6.66 -6.85 -17.38
CA GLY A 133 -6.11 -7.99 -18.12
C GLY A 133 -5.46 -9.09 -17.28
N GLY A 134 -5.84 -9.22 -15.99
CA GLY A 134 -5.25 -10.21 -15.09
C GLY A 134 -3.98 -9.73 -14.37
N VAL A 135 -3.55 -8.49 -14.59
CA VAL A 135 -2.37 -7.89 -13.95
C VAL A 135 -2.73 -6.65 -13.15
N ILE A 136 -1.96 -6.37 -12.10
CA ILE A 136 -1.99 -5.07 -11.43
C ILE A 136 -1.23 -4.09 -12.31
N GLN A 137 -1.83 -2.92 -12.55
CA GLN A 137 -1.17 -1.82 -13.22
C GLN A 137 -1.11 -0.61 -12.31
N TYR A 138 -0.02 0.16 -12.40
CA TYR A 138 0.09 1.45 -11.74
C TYR A 138 0.40 2.56 -12.74
N ARG A 139 0.09 3.80 -12.34
CA ARG A 139 0.47 5.01 -13.05
C ARG A 139 0.92 6.06 -12.04
N GLN A 140 2.05 6.70 -12.34
CA GLN A 140 2.51 7.88 -11.62
C GLN A 140 2.20 9.14 -12.44
N GLY A 141 1.55 10.14 -11.81
CA GLY A 141 1.11 11.37 -12.45
C GLY A 141 0.23 11.11 -13.68
N THR A 142 0.62 11.69 -14.82
CA THR A 142 -0.05 11.52 -16.13
C THR A 142 0.69 10.56 -17.05
N GLY A 143 1.59 9.73 -16.51
CA GLY A 143 2.39 8.78 -17.28
C GLY A 143 1.59 7.63 -17.89
N ALA A 144 2.29 6.67 -18.49
CA ALA A 144 1.69 5.43 -18.97
C ALA A 144 1.32 4.50 -17.80
N TRP A 145 0.39 3.58 -18.04
CA TRP A 145 0.15 2.45 -17.15
C TRP A 145 1.29 1.44 -17.30
N ILE A 146 1.80 0.95 -16.16
CA ILE A 146 2.90 0.01 -16.08
C ILE A 146 2.42 -1.23 -15.33
N ASP A 147 2.68 -2.40 -15.88
CA ASP A 147 2.38 -3.68 -15.24
C ASP A 147 3.33 -3.90 -14.06
N VAL A 148 2.78 -4.42 -12.96
CA VAL A 148 3.53 -4.75 -11.76
C VAL A 148 4.00 -6.21 -11.80
#